data_AF-A0A3N6HZJ4-F1
#
_entry.id   AF-A0A3N6HZJ4-F1
#
_cell.length_a   1.000
_cell.length_b   1.000
_cell.length_c   1.000
_cell.angle_alpha   90.00
_cell.angle_beta   90.00
_cell.angle_gamma   90.00
#
_symmetry.space_group_name_H-M   'P 1'
#
loop_
_entity.id
_entity.type
_entity.pdbx_description
1 polymer ?
#
loop_
_entity_poly.entity_id
_entity_poly.type
_entity_poly.pdbx_seq_one_letter_code
_entity_poly.pdbx_strand_id
1 'polypeptide(L)'
;MTLDYYEKRDEPIPSQHYAFLVPDDQFDSMIARLATVGVTYYADPSHTELGQINRLFGGRGAYFDDPDGHNMEIMTRPYIRP
;
A
#
# COMPACT_ATOMS: atom_id res chain seq x y z
N MET A 1 -12.68 -9.48 -5.19
CA MET A 1 -11.67 -8.82 -6.04
C MET A 1 -10.90 -9.92 -6.73
N THR A 2 -10.79 -9.88 -8.05
CA THR A 2 -9.91 -10.77 -8.83
C THR A 2 -8.75 -9.91 -9.32
N LEU A 3 -7.52 -10.37 -9.07
CA LEU A 3 -6.29 -9.73 -9.55
C LEU A 3 -5.79 -10.59 -10.73
N ASP A 4 -5.68 -9.97 -11.91
CA ASP A 4 -5.15 -10.61 -13.11
C ASP A 4 -3.74 -10.09 -13.42
N TYR A 5 -2.95 -10.91 -14.10
CA TYR A 5 -1.52 -10.68 -14.35
C TYR A 5 -1.26 -10.37 -15.82
N TYR A 6 -0.33 -9.44 -16.08
CA TYR A 6 0.18 -9.14 -17.43
C TYR A 6 1.69 -9.31 -17.43
N GLU A 7 2.21 -10.16 -18.32
CA GLU A 7 3.64 -10.49 -18.39
C GLU A 7 4.35 -9.65 -19.47
N LYS A 8 5.35 -8.88 -19.08
CA LYS A 8 6.34 -8.27 -19.99
C LYS A 8 7.71 -8.87 -19.69
N ARG A 9 8.38 -9.41 -20.72
CA ARG A 9 9.69 -10.08 -20.57
C ARG A 9 10.90 -9.19 -20.82
N ASP A 10 10.76 -8.21 -21.72
CA ASP A 10 11.91 -7.48 -22.30
C ASP A 10 11.87 -5.97 -22.02
N GLU A 11 10.98 -5.50 -21.15
CA GLU A 11 10.84 -4.08 -20.79
C GLU A 11 10.71 -3.92 -19.27
N PRO A 12 11.24 -2.82 -18.68
CA PRO A 12 10.97 -2.48 -17.30
C PRO A 12 9.47 -2.39 -17.03
N ILE A 13 9.01 -3.02 -15.95
CA ILE A 13 7.63 -2.91 -15.52
C ILE A 13 7.41 -1.47 -15.04
N PRO A 14 6.45 -0.71 -15.63
CA PRO A 14 6.14 0.61 -15.13
C PRO A 14 5.58 0.48 -13.71
N SER A 15 6.05 1.30 -12.78
CA SER A 15 5.44 1.38 -11.46
C SER A 15 3.96 1.73 -11.59
N GLN A 16 3.14 1.06 -10.79
CA GLN A 16 1.69 1.21 -10.75
C GLN A 16 1.28 1.39 -9.30
N HIS A 17 0.05 1.89 -9.09
CA HIS A 17 -0.49 2.10 -7.77
C HIS A 17 -1.73 1.23 -7.53
N TYR A 18 -1.68 0.41 -6.49
CA TYR A 18 -2.78 -0.47 -6.10
C TYR A 18 -3.16 -0.24 -4.65
N ALA A 19 -4.40 0.20 -4.44
CA ALA A 19 -4.96 0.45 -3.12
C ALA A 19 -5.96 -0.65 -2.71
N PHE A 20 -5.75 -1.21 -1.53
CA PHE A 20 -6.59 -2.24 -0.93
C PHE A 20 -7.34 -1.66 0.26
N LEU A 21 -8.66 -1.65 0.17
CA LEU A 21 -9.52 -1.32 1.31
C LEU A 21 -9.60 -2.55 2.23
N VAL A 22 -9.15 -2.40 3.46
CA VAL A 22 -9.10 -3.47 4.46
C VAL A 22 -9.94 -3.11 5.69
N PRO A 23 -10.52 -4.12 6.38
CA PRO A 23 -11.14 -3.89 7.68
C PRO A 23 -10.18 -3.26 8.68
N ASP A 24 -10.68 -2.36 9.50
CA ASP A 24 -9.85 -1.61 10.45
C ASP A 24 -9.17 -2.55 11.47
N ASP A 25 -9.88 -3.56 11.96
CA ASP A 25 -9.34 -4.59 12.87
C ASP A 25 -8.20 -5.43 12.27
N GLN A 26 -8.06 -5.48 10.94
CA GLN A 26 -6.99 -6.21 10.26
C GLN A 26 -5.77 -5.33 9.92
N PHE A 27 -5.91 -4.01 9.97
CA PHE A 27 -4.85 -3.09 9.55
C PHE A 27 -3.55 -3.29 10.35
N ASP A 28 -3.64 -3.41 11.68
CA ASP A 28 -2.45 -3.58 12.53
C ASP A 28 -1.74 -4.91 12.25
N SER A 29 -2.49 -5.97 11.91
CA SER A 29 -1.91 -7.25 11.51
C SER A 29 -1.16 -7.14 10.18
N MET A 30 -1.64 -6.32 9.24
CA MET A 30 -0.93 -6.06 7.99
C MET A 30 0.36 -5.28 8.20
N ILE A 31 0.35 -4.22 9.02
CA ILE A 31 1.55 -3.47 9.37
C ILE A 31 2.58 -4.38 10.07
N ALA A 32 2.14 -5.19 11.03
CA ALA A 32 3.01 -6.15 11.70
C ALA A 32 3.63 -7.15 10.72
N ARG A 33 2.87 -7.59 9.71
CA ARG A 33 3.38 -8.47 8.65
C ARG A 33 4.46 -7.77 7.81
N LEU A 34 4.23 -6.54 7.37
CA LEU A 34 5.21 -5.75 6.61
C LEU A 34 6.52 -5.61 7.40
N ALA A 35 6.42 -5.26 8.69
CA ALA A 35 7.58 -5.18 9.58
C ALA A 35 8.31 -6.53 9.72
N THR A 36 7.56 -7.64 9.85
CA THR A 36 8.11 -8.99 9.98
C THR A 36 8.91 -9.41 8.74
N VAL A 37 8.45 -9.04 7.54
CA VAL A 37 9.15 -9.36 6.29
C VAL A 37 10.20 -8.31 5.90
N GLY A 38 10.43 -7.30 6.75
CA GLY A 38 11.41 -6.24 6.49
C GLY A 38 11.01 -5.27 5.38
N VAL A 39 9.71 -5.17 5.07
CA VAL A 39 9.19 -4.21 4.10
C VAL A 39 8.95 -2.88 4.81
N THR A 40 9.65 -1.85 4.35
CA THR A 40 9.43 -0.47 4.79
C THR A 40 8.07 0.02 4.32
N TYR A 41 7.34 0.67 5.21
CA TYR A 41 6.09 1.35 4.88
C TYR A 41 6.19 2.85 5.18
N TYR A 42 5.31 3.63 4.56
CA TYR A 42 5.31 5.08 4.57
C TYR A 42 3.89 5.62 4.80
N ALA A 43 3.78 6.82 5.36
CA ALA A 43 2.47 7.47 5.52
C ALA A 43 1.99 8.13 4.22
N ASP A 44 2.90 8.43 3.29
CA ASP A 44 2.63 9.17 2.05
C ASP A 44 3.04 8.39 0.79
N PRO A 45 2.36 8.62 -0.36
CA PRO A 45 2.65 7.90 -1.60
C PRO A 45 4.01 8.26 -2.21
N SER A 46 4.64 9.37 -1.77
CA SER A 46 5.97 9.80 -2.23
C SER A 46 7.11 9.21 -1.39
N HIS A 47 6.79 8.39 -0.39
CA HIS A 47 7.73 7.67 0.48
C HIS A 47 8.70 8.58 1.25
N THR A 48 8.19 9.71 1.74
CA THR A 48 8.98 10.67 2.53
C THR A 48 8.82 10.46 4.04
N GLU A 49 7.73 9.84 4.48
CA GLU A 49 7.39 9.62 5.89
C GLU A 49 7.54 8.14 6.30
N LEU A 50 8.79 7.71 6.45
CA LEU A 50 9.15 6.33 6.77
C LEU A 50 8.64 5.87 8.14
N GLY A 51 8.06 4.66 8.18
CA GLY A 51 7.63 3.98 9.41
C GLY A 51 6.36 4.56 10.03
N GLN A 52 5.71 5.50 9.34
CA GLN A 52 4.49 6.15 9.80
C GLN A 52 3.28 5.69 9.00
N ILE A 53 2.08 5.83 9.59
CA ILE A 53 0.81 5.59 8.92
C ILE A 53 0.05 6.91 8.85
N ASN A 54 -0.70 7.14 7.78
CA ASN A 54 -1.59 8.28 7.70
C ASN A 54 -2.92 8.01 8.41
N ARG A 55 -3.65 9.09 8.71
CA ARG A 55 -4.97 9.07 9.33
C ARG A 55 -6.02 9.77 8.47
N LEU A 56 -5.84 9.70 7.14
CA LEU A 56 -6.67 10.43 6.19
C LEU A 56 -8.11 9.92 6.21
N PHE A 57 -9.06 10.83 5.95
CA PHE A 57 -10.50 10.53 5.85
C PHE A 57 -11.08 9.82 7.09
N GLY A 58 -10.48 10.03 8.27
CA GLY A 58 -10.88 9.37 9.52
C GLY A 58 -10.56 7.88 9.56
N GLY A 59 -9.71 7.39 8.67
CA GLY A 59 -9.22 6.02 8.61
C GLY A 59 -7.75 5.90 8.97
N ARG A 60 -7.14 4.84 8.44
CA ARG A 60 -5.71 4.57 8.47
C ARG A 60 -5.23 4.23 7.07
N GLY A 61 -4.01 4.61 6.75
CA GLY A 61 -3.38 4.28 5.47
C GLY A 61 -1.87 4.08 5.60
N ALA A 62 -1.32 3.20 4.79
CA ALA A 62 0.13 3.02 4.66
C ALA A 62 0.47 2.61 3.22
N TYR A 63 1.60 3.13 2.74
CA TYR A 63 2.17 2.86 1.42
C TYR A 63 3.42 2.00 1.56
N PHE A 64 3.69 1.12 0.59
CA PHE A 64 4.90 0.30 0.54
C PHE A 64 5.16 -0.16 -0.89
N ASP A 65 6.41 -0.49 -1.21
CA ASP A 65 6.77 -1.08 -2.49
C ASP A 65 6.52 -2.59 -2.49
N ASP A 66 5.98 -3.10 -3.59
CA ASP A 66 6.11 -4.51 -3.92
C ASP A 66 7.49 -4.81 -4.56
N PRO A 67 7.85 -6.10 -4.79
CA PRO A 67 9.15 -6.47 -5.36
C PRO A 67 9.45 -5.85 -6.73
N ASP A 68 8.42 -5.48 -7.51
CA ASP A 68 8.54 -4.88 -8.84
C ASP A 68 8.51 -3.33 -8.79
N GLY A 69 8.43 -2.75 -7.59
CA GLY A 69 8.41 -1.30 -7.38
C GLY A 69 7.03 -0.67 -7.63
N HIS A 70 5.96 -1.45 -7.58
CA HIS A 70 4.60 -0.92 -7.53
C HIS A 70 4.31 -0.32 -6.16
N ASN A 71 3.67 0.85 -6.16
CA ASN A 71 3.28 1.54 -4.95
C ASN A 71 1.97 0.97 -4.41
N MET A 72 2.09 0.06 -3.46
CA MET A 72 0.99 -0.62 -2.80
C MET A 72 0.46 0.24 -1.66
N GLU A 73 -0.85 0.29 -1.49
CA GLU A 73 -1.50 0.97 -0.38
C GLU A 73 -2.50 0.05 0.32
N ILE A 74 -2.47 0.06 1.65
CA ILE A 74 -3.55 -0.46 2.49
C ILE A 74 -4.26 0.70 3.17
N MET A 75 -5.59 0.74 3.11
CA MET A 75 -6.39 1.78 3.75
C MET A 75 -7.63 1.22 4.44
N THR A 76 -8.16 1.89 5.46
CA THR A 76 -9.37 1.45 6.18
C THR A 76 -10.62 2.27 5.86
N ARG A 77 -10.45 3.39 5.14
CA ARG A 77 -11.54 4.24 4.66
C ARG A 77 -11.30 4.59 3.19
N PRO A 78 -12.34 4.57 2.34
CA PRO A 78 -12.20 4.97 0.95
C PRO A 78 -11.91 6.47 0.83
N TYR A 79 -11.26 6.84 -0.26
CA TYR A 79 -11.15 8.24 -0.67
C TYR A 79 -12.54 8.79 -0.96
N ILE A 80 -13.05 9.64 -0.05
CA ILE A 80 -14.26 10.41 -0.32
C ILE A 80 -13.79 11.71 -0.97
N ARG A 81 -13.95 11.83 -2.30
CA ARG A 81 -13.96 13.17 -2.92
C ARG A 81 -15.30 13.82 -2.57
N PRO A 82 -15.32 15.04 -2.02
CA PRO A 82 -16.54 15.83 -1.97
C PRO A 82 -17.03 16.17 -3.39
#